data_AF-A0A8T3R4M4-F1
#
_entry.id   AF-A0A8T3R4M4-F1
#
_cell.length_a   1.000
_cell.length_b   1.000
_cell.length_c   1.000
_cell.angle_alpha   90.00
_cell.angle_beta   90.00
_cell.angle_gamma   90.00
#
_symmetry.space_group_name_H-M   'P 1'
#
loop_
_entity.id
_entity.type
_entity.pdbx_description
1 polymer ?
#
loop_
_entity_poly.entity_id
_entity_poly.type
_entity_poly.pdbx_seq_one_letter_code
_entity_poly.pdbx_strand_id
1 'polypeptide(L)'
;LDRDTLLDSVRKTGKCLVVYEDNKFGGYGAEVAAIVAEEAFDYLDGPVTRVAGPEVPGVPYNHVLEDWFMVNPEKIADGIRKLAAY
;
A
#
# COMPACT_ATOMS: atom_id res chain seq x y z
N LEU A 1 -8.41 12.82 -1.67
CA LEU A 1 -8.71 11.39 -1.89
C LEU A 1 -10.10 11.30 -2.48
N ASP A 2 -10.25 10.65 -3.63
CA ASP A 2 -11.57 10.27 -4.15
C ASP A 2 -12.01 8.98 -3.46
N ARG A 3 -12.88 9.11 -2.45
CA ARG A 3 -13.29 7.99 -1.59
C ARG A 3 -14.25 7.05 -2.31
N ASP A 4 -15.19 7.59 -3.07
CA ASP A 4 -16.24 6.79 -3.72
C ASP A 4 -15.61 5.80 -4.70
N THR A 5 -14.71 6.28 -5.57
CA THR A 5 -13.96 5.42 -6.50
C THR A 5 -13.13 4.36 -5.79
N LEU A 6 -12.48 4.72 -4.67
CA LEU A 6 -11.68 3.79 -3.87
C LEU A 6 -12.55 2.67 -3.28
N LEU A 7 -13.62 3.04 -2.59
CA LEU A 7 -14.50 2.10 -1.90
C LEU A 7 -15.22 1.18 -2.88
N ASP A 8 -15.70 1.71 -4.01
CA ASP A 8 -16.34 0.90 -5.05
C ASP A 8 -15.38 -0.11 -5.68
N SER A 9 -14.11 0.27 -5.85
CA SER A 9 -13.08 -0.67 -6.31
C SER A 9 -12.84 -1.78 -5.29
N VAL A 10 -12.73 -1.45 -4.00
CA VAL A 10 -12.53 -2.44 -2.92
C VAL A 10 -13.71 -3.38 -2.80
N ARG A 11 -14.95 -2.86 -2.84
CA ARG A 11 -16.18 -3.68 -2.82
C ARG A 11 -16.23 -4.69 -3.96
N LYS A 12 -15.66 -4.33 -5.13
CA LYS A 12 -15.61 -5.19 -6.31
C LYS A 12 -14.51 -6.27 -6.21
N THR A 13 -13.35 -5.96 -5.62
CA THR A 13 -12.18 -6.84 -5.64
C THR A 13 -11.93 -7.61 -4.35
N GLY A 14 -12.50 -7.16 -3.23
CA GLY A 14 -12.33 -7.75 -1.89
C GLY A 14 -10.93 -7.64 -1.30
N LYS A 15 -9.97 -7.05 -2.02
CA LYS A 15 -8.57 -6.93 -1.60
C LYS A 15 -8.04 -5.53 -1.92
N CYS A 16 -7.26 -4.95 -1.01
CA CYS A 16 -6.68 -3.63 -1.15
C CYS A 16 -5.19 -3.62 -0.77
N LEU A 17 -4.34 -3.19 -1.73
CA LEU A 17 -2.93 -2.88 -1.49
C LEU A 17 -2.70 -1.39 -1.77
N VAL A 18 -2.30 -0.64 -0.75
CA VAL A 18 -1.93 0.78 -0.90
C VAL A 18 -0.45 0.88 -1.21
N VAL A 19 -0.09 1.62 -2.26
CA VAL A 19 1.29 1.81 -2.71
C VAL A 19 1.63 3.30 -2.69
N TYR A 20 2.73 3.67 -2.04
CA TYR A 20 3.20 5.07 -1.97
C TYR A 20 4.71 5.12 -1.66
N GLU A 21 5.36 6.26 -1.90
CA GLU A 21 6.85 6.36 -1.76
C GLU A 21 7.33 6.84 -0.39
N ASP A 22 6.46 7.53 0.36
CA ASP A 22 6.77 8.02 1.71
C ASP A 22 6.93 6.88 2.73
N ASN A 23 7.41 7.22 3.92
CA ASN A 23 7.64 6.28 5.01
C ASN A 23 6.36 5.52 5.35
N LYS A 24 6.50 4.21 5.61
CA LYS A 24 5.35 3.39 5.98
C LYS A 24 4.67 3.87 7.25
N PHE A 25 5.45 4.25 8.26
CA PHE A 25 4.95 4.83 9.49
C PHE A 25 4.58 6.30 9.29
N GLY A 26 3.36 6.70 9.67
CA GLY A 26 2.90 8.09 9.58
C GLY A 26 2.60 8.59 8.15
N GLY A 27 2.92 7.82 7.11
CA GLY A 27 2.65 8.21 5.72
C GLY A 27 1.16 8.14 5.33
N TYR A 28 0.82 8.84 4.25
CA TYR A 28 -0.56 9.01 3.76
C TYR A 28 -1.31 7.68 3.50
N GLY A 29 -0.60 6.62 3.13
CA GLY A 29 -1.24 5.32 2.92
C GLY A 29 -1.85 4.72 4.20
N ALA A 30 -1.49 5.20 5.39
CA ALA A 30 -2.17 4.83 6.63
C ALA A 30 -3.61 5.37 6.67
N GLU A 31 -3.83 6.61 6.22
CA GLU A 31 -5.15 7.24 6.14
C GLU A 31 -6.05 6.50 5.14
N VAL A 32 -5.51 6.20 3.96
CA VAL A 32 -6.23 5.39 2.95
C VAL A 32 -6.62 4.03 3.51
N ALA A 33 -5.72 3.36 4.23
CA ALA A 33 -6.01 2.06 4.82
C ALA A 33 -7.05 2.13 5.95
N ALA A 34 -7.02 3.18 6.77
CA ALA A 34 -8.01 3.41 7.82
C ALA A 34 -9.42 3.60 7.22
N ILE A 35 -9.54 4.45 6.19
CA ILE A 35 -10.82 4.70 5.49
C ILE A 35 -11.41 3.39 4.94
N VAL A 36 -10.60 2.58 4.27
CA VAL A 36 -11.05 1.30 3.72
C VAL A 36 -11.46 0.33 4.83
N ALA A 37 -10.71 0.28 5.93
CA ALA A 37 -11.02 -0.56 7.08
C ALA A 37 -12.26 -0.09 7.85
N GLU A 38 -12.58 1.20 7.87
CA GLU A 38 -13.78 1.73 8.54
C GLU A 38 -15.03 1.58 7.67
N GLU A 39 -14.91 1.82 6.36
CA GLU A 39 -16.08 2.00 5.48
C GLU A 39 -16.35 0.80 4.54
N ALA A 40 -15.42 -0.15 4.42
CA ALA A 40 -15.55 -1.31 3.54
C ALA A 40 -15.10 -2.64 4.17
N PHE A 41 -15.01 -2.71 5.50
CA PHE A 41 -14.54 -3.92 6.21
C PHE A 41 -15.29 -5.20 5.80
N ASP A 42 -16.62 -5.12 5.71
CA ASP A 42 -17.47 -6.28 5.40
C ASP A 42 -17.26 -6.85 3.99
N TYR A 43 -16.58 -6.10 3.11
CA TYR A 43 -16.27 -6.52 1.75
C TYR A 43 -14.84 -7.06 1.62
N LEU A 44 -14.02 -6.99 2.66
CA LEU A 44 -12.62 -7.40 2.60
C LEU A 44 -12.47 -8.91 2.83
N ASP A 45 -11.93 -9.60 1.83
CA ASP A 45 -11.52 -11.01 1.91
C ASP A 45 -10.12 -11.17 2.52
N GLY A 46 -9.45 -10.07 2.88
CA GLY A 46 -8.11 -10.06 3.44
C GLY A 46 -7.70 -8.71 4.01
N PRO A 47 -6.54 -8.62 4.67
CA PRO A 47 -6.10 -7.37 5.31
C PRO A 47 -5.82 -6.29 4.27
N VAL A 48 -6.12 -5.03 4.61
CA VAL A 48 -5.59 -3.89 3.84
C VAL A 48 -4.09 -3.82 4.08
N THR A 49 -3.30 -4.00 3.01
CA THR A 49 -1.83 -4.04 3.11
C THR A 49 -1.21 -2.82 2.44
N ARG A 50 0.05 -2.54 2.78
CA ARG A 50 0.76 -1.34 2.33
C ARG A 50 2.19 -1.66 1.90
N VAL A 51 2.53 -1.23 0.68
CA VAL A 51 3.91 -1.16 0.17
C VAL A 51 4.31 0.30 0.16
N ALA A 52 5.39 0.61 0.87
CA ALA A 52 5.83 1.97 1.13
C ALA A 52 7.36 2.07 1.04
N GLY A 53 7.89 3.30 1.07
CA GLY A 53 9.31 3.51 1.29
C GLY A 53 9.77 2.98 2.66
N PRO A 54 11.05 2.57 2.77
CA PRO A 54 11.62 2.11 4.04
C PRO A 54 11.68 3.25 5.07
N GLU A 55 11.68 2.90 6.36
CA GLU A 55 11.74 3.85 7.48
C GLU A 55 13.16 4.44 7.66
N VAL A 56 13.56 5.28 6.72
CA VAL A 56 14.86 5.96 6.69
C VAL A 56 14.65 7.44 6.35
N PRO A 57 15.53 8.35 6.83
CA PRO A 57 15.29 9.80 6.77
C PRO A 57 15.38 10.43 5.38
N GLY A 58 15.97 9.73 4.40
CA GLY A 58 16.08 10.24 3.03
C GLY A 58 16.62 9.20 2.06
N VAL A 59 16.44 9.48 0.78
CA VAL A 59 16.93 8.65 -0.32
C VAL A 59 18.47 8.65 -0.29
N PRO A 60 19.14 7.49 -0.28
CA PRO A 60 20.58 7.40 -0.37
C PRO A 60 21.11 7.88 -1.74
N TYR A 61 22.26 8.55 -1.77
CA TYR A 61 22.93 8.95 -3.02
C TYR A 61 23.58 7.81 -3.79
N ASN A 62 23.87 6.70 -3.11
CA ASN A 62 24.46 5.54 -3.76
C ASN A 62 23.37 4.81 -4.56
N HIS A 63 23.58 4.61 -5.86
CA HIS A 63 22.59 4.00 -6.76
C HIS A 63 22.05 2.65 -6.28
N VAL A 64 22.90 1.77 -5.73
CA VAL A 64 22.44 0.47 -5.23
C VAL A 64 21.50 0.63 -4.03
N LEU A 65 21.76 1.62 -3.19
CA LEU A 65 20.92 1.92 -2.04
C LEU A 65 19.67 2.72 -2.43
N GLU A 66 19.74 3.53 -3.49
CA GLU A 66 18.58 4.18 -4.10
C GLU A 66 17.61 3.14 -4.67
N ASP A 67 18.10 2.17 -5.45
CA ASP A 67 17.29 1.06 -5.98
C ASP A 67 16.64 0.23 -4.86
N TRP A 68 17.40 -0.01 -3.78
CA TRP A 68 16.87 -0.66 -2.58
C TRP A 68 15.83 0.20 -1.85
N PHE A 69 15.96 1.53 -1.85
CA PHE A 69 15.01 2.44 -1.22
C PHE A 69 13.70 2.51 -2.01
N MET A 70 13.79 2.72 -3.32
CA MET A 70 12.64 3.06 -4.17
C MET A 70 11.62 1.92 -4.24
N VAL A 71 10.34 2.26 -4.17
CA VAL A 71 9.27 1.31 -4.48
C VAL A 71 9.34 1.00 -5.97
N ASN A 72 9.35 -0.29 -6.32
CA ASN A 72 9.54 -0.75 -7.69
C ASN A 72 8.49 -1.83 -8.05
N PRO A 73 8.35 -2.18 -9.34
CA PRO A 73 7.37 -3.16 -9.79
C PRO A 73 7.49 -4.52 -9.10
N GLU A 74 8.70 -4.96 -8.78
CA GLU A 74 8.97 -6.23 -8.11
C GLU A 74 8.39 -6.24 -6.68
N LYS A 75 8.66 -5.19 -5.90
CA LYS A 75 8.12 -5.00 -4.54
C LYS A 75 6.59 -4.94 -4.55
N ILE A 76 6.01 -4.27 -5.54
CA ILE A 76 4.55 -4.19 -5.70
C ILE A 76 3.97 -5.56 -6.05
N ALA A 77 4.56 -6.26 -7.02
CA ALA A 77 4.12 -7.59 -7.45
C ALA A 77 4.16 -8.60 -6.29
N ASP A 78 5.21 -8.58 -5.49
CA ASP A 78 5.34 -9.43 -4.31
C ASP A 78 4.30 -9.10 -3.23
N GLY A 79 4.02 -7.80 -3.02
CA GLY A 79 2.94 -7.34 -2.14
C GLY A 79 1.57 -7.86 -2.59
N ILE A 80 1.26 -7.72 -3.88
CA ILE A 80 -0.02 -8.17 -4.46
C ILE A 80 -0.15 -9.69 -4.36
N ARG A 81 0.90 -10.46 -4.70
CA ARG A 81 0.86 -11.93 -4.62
C ARG A 81 0.61 -12.43 -3.20
N LYS A 82 1.26 -11.81 -2.20
CA LYS A 82 1.02 -12.13 -0.79
C LYS A 82 -0.42 -11.83 -0.38
N LEU A 83 -0.95 -10.68 -0.80
CA LEU A 83 -2.33 -10.30 -0.50
C LEU A 83 -3.36 -11.24 -1.17
N ALA A 84 -3.09 -11.65 -2.41
CA ALA A 84 -3.97 -12.53 -3.18
C ALA A 84 -4.01 -13.97 -2.64
N ALA A 85 -3.02 -14.38 -1.85
CA ALA A 85 -2.93 -15.72 -1.26
C ALA A 85 -3.65 -15.87 0.09
N TYR A 86 -4.16 -14.78 0.68
CA TYR A 86 -5.07 -14.85 1.83
C TYR A 86 -6.43 -15.39 1.42
#